data_AF-A0A7J7X2K8-F1
#
_entry.id   AF-A0A7J7X2K8-F1
#
_cell.length_a   1.000
_cell.length_b   1.000
_cell.length_c   1.000
_cell.angle_alpha   90.00
_cell.angle_beta   90.00
_cell.angle_gamma   90.00
#
_symmetry.space_group_name_H-M   'P 1'
#
loop_
_entity.id
_entity.type
_entity.pdbx_description
1 polymer ?
#
loop_
_entity_poly.entity_id
_entity_poly.type
_entity_poly.pdbx_seq_one_letter_code
_entity_poly.pdbx_strand_id
1 'polypeptide(L)'
;MAALCRRSCGILRSLSRFDWRSQHTKAALQHDPRLGFSFEITEQQKEFQATARKFAREEIIPVAAEYDKTGEYPVPLIKRAWELGLMNTHIPEHCANACYYCWK
;
A
#
# COMPACT_ATOMS: atom_id res chain seq x y z
N MET A 1 -58.51 -22.19 2.83
CA MET A 1 -58.20 -23.19 3.88
C MET A 1 -56.99 -24.00 3.44
N ALA A 2 -55.95 -23.95 4.27
CA ALA A 2 -54.72 -24.75 4.38
C ALA A 2 -54.16 -25.52 3.16
N ALA A 3 -52.93 -25.15 2.82
CA ALA A 3 -52.01 -25.78 1.89
C ALA A 3 -51.72 -27.25 2.23
N LEU A 4 -51.75 -28.08 1.20
CA LEU A 4 -51.28 -29.45 1.18
C LEU A 4 -49.89 -29.54 0.53
N CYS A 5 -49.22 -30.64 0.88
CA CYS A 5 -48.11 -31.28 0.18
C CYS A 5 -46.71 -30.84 0.66
N ARG A 6 -46.16 -31.47 1.69
CA ARG A 6 -45.45 -32.78 1.68
C ARG A 6 -44.10 -32.63 0.97
N ARG A 7 -42.98 -32.76 1.71
CA ARG A 7 -41.91 -33.75 1.44
C ARG A 7 -40.64 -33.54 2.28
N SER A 8 -40.23 -34.66 2.88
CA SER A 8 -38.87 -35.17 3.09
C SER A 8 -37.86 -34.44 3.99
N CYS A 9 -37.53 -35.17 5.05
CA CYS A 9 -36.27 -35.23 5.79
C CYS A 9 -35.02 -35.16 4.89
N GLY A 10 -33.98 -34.44 5.34
CA GLY A 10 -32.65 -34.52 4.74
C GLY A 10 -31.70 -33.35 5.05
N ILE A 11 -30.95 -33.48 6.17
CA ILE A 11 -29.49 -33.31 6.23
C ILE A 11 -28.86 -31.91 5.96
N LEU A 12 -28.10 -31.46 6.97
CA LEU A 12 -27.06 -30.40 7.00
C LEU A 12 -27.52 -28.94 7.07
N ARG A 13 -27.66 -28.47 8.33
CA ARG A 13 -27.54 -27.05 8.66
C ARG A 13 -26.14 -26.58 8.29
N SER A 14 -26.10 -25.63 7.37
CA SER A 14 -24.95 -24.87 6.96
C SER A 14 -24.17 -24.33 8.16
N LEU A 15 -22.92 -24.77 8.28
CA LEU A 15 -21.93 -24.07 9.09
C LEU A 15 -21.67 -22.72 8.42
N SER A 16 -22.33 -21.72 8.97
CA SER A 16 -21.76 -20.42 9.32
C SER A 16 -20.63 -19.91 8.43
N ARG A 17 -20.94 -18.84 7.71
CA ARG A 17 -20.15 -17.59 7.65
C ARG A 17 -18.66 -17.81 7.89
N PHE A 18 -17.94 -17.87 6.78
CA PHE A 18 -16.49 -17.75 6.70
C PHE A 18 -16.08 -16.36 7.21
N ASP A 19 -16.07 -16.19 8.53
CA ASP A 19 -15.67 -14.98 9.23
C ASP A 19 -14.15 -14.99 9.45
N TRP A 20 -13.40 -15.20 8.36
CA TRP A 20 -11.94 -15.31 8.44
C TRP A 20 -11.27 -13.96 8.72
N ARG A 21 -12.01 -12.84 8.80
CA ARG A 21 -11.42 -11.49 8.83
C ARG A 21 -11.58 -10.76 10.15
N SER A 22 -11.28 -11.41 11.27
CA SER A 22 -11.22 -10.70 12.56
C SER A 22 -10.26 -11.39 13.52
N GLN A 23 -9.07 -10.80 13.66
CA GLN A 23 -8.14 -10.83 14.82
C GLN A 23 -6.65 -10.90 14.44
N HIS A 24 -6.19 -10.13 13.45
CA HIS A 24 -4.86 -9.54 13.62
C HIS A 24 -5.02 -8.35 14.58
N THR A 25 -5.13 -8.69 15.85
CA THR A 25 -4.98 -7.77 16.97
C THR A 25 -3.79 -6.87 16.71
N LYS A 26 -4.03 -5.58 16.45
CA LYS A 26 -3.03 -4.53 16.60
C LYS A 26 -2.67 -4.47 18.09
N ALA A 27 -1.74 -5.31 18.51
CA ALA A 27 -1.01 -5.06 19.74
C ALA A 27 -0.20 -3.78 19.48
N ALA A 28 -0.73 -2.63 19.92
CA ALA A 28 0.07 -1.42 20.03
C ALA A 28 1.04 -1.65 21.18
N LEU A 29 2.20 -2.24 20.88
CA LEU A 29 3.30 -2.36 21.82
C LEU A 29 3.73 -0.93 22.16
N GLN A 30 3.48 -0.51 23.39
CA GLN A 30 4.00 0.73 23.96
C GLN A 30 5.52 0.55 24.07
N HIS A 31 6.31 1.25 23.24
CA HIS A 31 7.76 1.14 23.24
C HIS A 31 8.35 1.97 24.39
N ASP A 32 9.09 1.34 25.30
CA ASP A 32 9.99 2.03 26.24
C ASP A 32 11.32 2.32 25.52
N PRO A 33 11.69 3.59 25.25
CA PRO A 33 12.90 3.94 24.51
C PRO A 33 14.21 3.64 25.26
N ARG A 34 14.16 3.14 26.50
CA ARG A 34 15.34 2.89 27.35
C ARG A 34 15.91 1.48 27.24
N LEU A 35 15.26 0.57 26.50
CA LEU A 35 15.66 -0.82 26.32
C LEU A 35 15.70 -1.19 24.83
N GLY A 36 16.85 -0.97 24.19
CA GLY A 36 17.18 -1.52 22.85
C GLY A 36 17.00 -0.59 21.65
N PHE A 37 17.23 -1.14 20.45
CA PHE A 37 17.08 -0.45 19.16
C PHE A 37 15.59 -0.24 18.84
N SER A 38 15.20 1.00 18.54
CA SER A 38 13.84 1.35 18.13
C SER A 38 13.65 1.19 16.62
N PHE A 39 12.54 0.56 16.23
CA PHE A 39 12.10 0.44 14.83
C PHE A 39 11.15 1.57 14.41
N GLU A 40 10.90 2.52 15.31
CA GLU A 40 10.10 3.69 14.96
C GLU A 40 10.88 4.59 14.00
N ILE A 41 10.22 4.93 12.89
CA ILE A 41 10.77 5.87 11.91
C ILE A 41 10.67 7.31 12.44
N THR A 42 11.63 8.14 12.07
CA THR A 42 11.66 9.55 12.48
C THR A 42 10.47 10.33 11.90
N GLU A 43 10.10 11.46 12.49
CA GLU A 43 9.00 12.29 11.96
C GLU A 43 9.22 12.70 10.49
N GLN A 44 10.45 13.08 10.13
CA GLN A 44 10.80 13.36 8.74
C GLN A 44 10.60 12.14 7.81
N GLN A 45 10.92 10.94 8.27
CA GLN A 45 10.67 9.71 7.51
C GLN A 45 9.18 9.39 7.40
N LYS A 46 8.37 9.73 8.41
CA LYS A 46 6.90 9.59 8.36
C LYS A 46 6.30 10.54 7.33
N GLU A 47 6.74 11.78 7.30
CA GLU A 47 6.32 12.77 6.28
C GLU A 47 6.68 12.30 4.87
N PHE A 48 7.92 11.86 4.67
CA PHE A 48 8.36 11.30 3.40
C PHE A 48 7.52 10.10 2.96
N GLN A 49 7.25 9.18 3.89
CA GLN A 49 6.37 8.03 3.65
C GLN A 49 4.93 8.45 3.31
N ALA A 50 4.40 9.49 3.95
CA ALA A 50 3.06 10.00 3.67
C ALA A 50 2.96 10.56 2.25
N THR A 51 3.94 11.36 1.82
CA THR A 51 4.03 11.89 0.46
C THR A 51 4.14 10.77 -0.58
N ALA A 52 5.02 9.79 -0.36
CA ALA A 52 5.18 8.65 -1.25
C ALA A 52 3.87 7.84 -1.40
N ARG A 53 3.17 7.60 -0.29
CA ARG A 53 1.87 6.91 -0.30
C ARG A 53 0.79 7.68 -1.02
N LYS A 54 0.78 9.01 -0.89
CA LYS A 54 -0.17 9.88 -1.60
C LYS A 54 0.05 9.79 -3.10
N PHE A 55 1.29 9.99 -3.55
CA PHE A 55 1.69 9.87 -4.95
C PHE A 55 1.33 8.50 -5.54
N ALA A 56 1.62 7.41 -4.82
CA ALA A 56 1.27 6.07 -5.27
C ALA A 56 -0.24 5.89 -5.48
N ARG A 57 -1.07 6.40 -4.57
CA ARG A 57 -2.54 6.27 -4.67
C ARG A 57 -3.13 7.11 -5.79
N GLU A 58 -2.63 8.32 -5.97
CA GLU A 58 -3.22 9.30 -6.88
C GLU A 58 -2.70 9.13 -8.32
N GLU A 59 -1.42 8.78 -8.50
CA GLU A 59 -0.78 8.77 -9.82
C GLU A 59 -0.37 7.38 -10.30
N ILE A 60 0.13 6.49 -9.43
CA ILE A 60 0.64 5.18 -9.86
C ILE A 60 -0.49 4.15 -10.03
N ILE A 61 -1.30 3.95 -8.99
CA ILE A 61 -2.34 2.90 -8.95
C ILE A 61 -3.32 2.99 -10.13
N PRO A 62 -3.82 4.17 -10.55
CA PRO A 62 -4.82 4.25 -11.62
C PRO A 62 -4.32 3.73 -12.98
N VAL A 63 -3.04 3.94 -13.29
CA VAL A 63 -2.44 3.62 -14.60
C VAL A 63 -1.57 2.36 -14.57
N ALA A 64 -1.32 1.80 -13.38
CA ALA A 64 -0.48 0.61 -13.22
C ALA A 64 -0.94 -0.58 -14.08
N ALA A 65 -2.26 -0.82 -14.15
CA ALA A 65 -2.82 -1.92 -14.93
C ALA A 65 -2.73 -1.71 -16.44
N GLU A 66 -2.62 -0.47 -16.91
CA GLU A 66 -2.42 -0.14 -18.31
C GLU A 66 -0.97 -0.38 -18.70
N TYR A 67 -0.02 0.17 -17.93
CA TYR A 67 1.41 -0.02 -18.16
C TYR A 67 1.85 -1.49 -18.10
N ASP A 68 1.23 -2.30 -17.24
CA ASP A 68 1.49 -3.75 -17.19
C ASP A 68 1.06 -4.46 -18.48
N LYS A 69 -0.04 -4.03 -19.10
CA LYS A 69 -0.55 -4.61 -20.34
C LYS A 69 0.23 -4.15 -21.57
N THR A 70 0.58 -2.86 -21.64
CA THR A 70 1.27 -2.28 -22.80
C THR A 70 2.77 -2.55 -22.77
N GLY A 71 3.35 -2.77 -21.58
CA GLY A 71 4.80 -2.88 -21.40
C GLY A 71 5.53 -1.56 -21.65
N GLU A 72 4.81 -0.44 -21.73
CA GLU A 72 5.41 0.87 -21.94
C GLU A 72 6.11 1.37 -20.68
N TYR A 73 7.26 2.02 -20.88
CA TYR A 73 8.02 2.57 -19.76
C TYR A 73 7.38 3.91 -19.30
N PRO A 74 6.98 4.03 -18.02
CA PRO A 74 6.20 5.18 -17.53
C PRO A 74 7.07 6.40 -17.24
N VAL A 75 7.80 6.90 -18.26
CA VAL A 75 8.65 8.10 -18.17
C VAL A 75 7.95 9.29 -17.51
N PRO A 76 6.67 9.61 -17.82
CA PRO A 76 6.01 10.76 -17.21
C PRO A 76 5.86 10.64 -15.68
N LEU A 77 5.50 9.45 -15.19
CA LEU A 77 5.37 9.20 -13.75
C LEU A 77 6.71 9.31 -13.04
N ILE A 78 7.78 8.81 -13.67
CA ILE A 78 9.11 8.82 -13.05
C ILE A 78 9.63 10.26 -12.97
N LYS A 79 9.41 11.08 -14.01
CA LYS A 79 9.73 12.52 -13.97
C LYS A 79 8.98 13.23 -12.83
N ARG A 80 7.69 12.93 -12.62
CA ARG A 80 6.92 13.47 -11.48
C ARG A 80 7.45 13.01 -10.13
N ALA A 81 7.77 11.72 -9.98
CA ALA A 81 8.35 11.20 -8.75
C ALA A 81 9.70 11.86 -8.41
N TRP A 82 10.49 12.17 -9.44
CA TRP A 82 11.76 12.88 -9.31
C TRP A 82 11.55 14.36 -8.90
N GLU A 83 10.59 15.07 -9.50
CA GLU A 83 10.21 16.45 -9.11
C GLU A 83 9.74 16.54 -7.64
N LEU A 84 9.08 15.50 -7.15
CA LEU A 84 8.64 15.39 -5.75
C LEU A 84 9.76 14.98 -4.78
N GLY A 85 10.98 14.75 -5.27
CA GLY A 85 12.11 14.32 -4.44
C GLY A 85 11.97 12.89 -3.90
N LEU A 86 11.11 12.05 -4.51
CA LEU A 86 10.90 10.66 -4.09
C LEU A 86 11.98 9.71 -4.62
N MET A 87 12.96 10.22 -5.37
CA MET A 87 14.04 9.45 -5.98
C MET A 87 15.40 9.93 -5.49
N ASN A 88 16.36 9.00 -5.39
CA ASN A 88 17.77 9.30 -5.11
C ASN A 88 18.03 10.08 -3.81
N THR A 89 17.21 9.85 -2.77
CA THR A 89 17.26 10.57 -1.48
C THR A 89 18.58 10.45 -0.72
N HIS A 90 19.41 9.46 -1.06
CA HIS A 90 20.71 9.22 -0.43
C HIS A 90 21.87 9.92 -1.15
N ILE A 91 21.62 10.52 -2.33
CA ILE A 91 22.65 11.19 -3.12
C ILE A 91 22.79 12.63 -2.61
N PRO A 92 24.02 13.09 -2.31
CA PRO A 92 24.26 14.48 -1.94
C PRO A 92 23.79 15.46 -3.02
N GLU A 93 23.30 16.63 -2.61
CA GLU A 93 22.72 17.64 -3.53
C GLU A 93 23.68 18.05 -4.65
N HIS A 94 24.98 18.12 -4.37
CA HIS A 94 25.99 18.47 -5.38
C HIS A 94 26.06 17.46 -6.54
N CYS A 95 25.74 16.20 -6.27
CA CYS A 95 25.64 15.13 -7.26
C CYS A 95 24.21 14.99 -7.82
N ALA A 96 23.19 15.46 -7.10
CA ALA A 96 21.79 15.38 -7.53
C ALA A 96 21.56 16.13 -8.85
N ASN A 97 22.27 17.24 -9.07
CA ASN A 97 22.25 18.00 -10.32
C ASN A 97 22.73 17.17 -11.51
N ALA A 98 23.65 16.22 -11.32
CA ALA A 98 24.07 15.31 -12.39
C ALA A 98 22.96 14.29 -12.72
N CYS A 99 22.19 13.83 -11.72
CA CYS A 99 21.02 12.98 -11.93
C CYS A 99 19.83 13.70 -12.59
N TYR A 100 19.69 15.02 -12.39
CA TYR A 100 18.69 15.85 -13.08
C TYR A 100 18.75 15.65 -14.60
N TYR A 101 19.95 15.63 -15.17
CA TYR A 101 20.15 15.48 -16.62
C TYR A 101 19.78 14.10 -17.15
N CYS A 102 19.72 13.05 -16.31
CA CYS A 102 19.30 11.72 -16.74
C CYS A 102 17.79 11.62 -17.00
N TRP A 103 17.01 12.54 -16.40
CA TRP A 103 15.55 12.56 -16.52
C TRP A 103 15.03 13.78 -17.31
N LYS A 104 15.91 14.69 -17.74
CA LYS A 104 15.56 15.78 -18.65
C LYS A 104 15.49 15.28 -20.08
#